data_AF-A0A1G9CQU9-F1
#
_entry.id   AF-A0A1G9CQU9-F1
#
_cell.length_a   1.000
_cell.length_b   1.000
_cell.length_c   1.000
_cell.angle_alpha   90.00
_cell.angle_beta   90.00
_cell.angle_gamma   90.00
#
_symmetry.space_group_name_H-M   'P 1'
#
loop_
_entity.id
_entity.type
_entity.pdbx_description
1 polymer ?
#
loop_
_entity_poly.entity_id
_entity_poly.type
_entity_poly.pdbx_seq_one_letter_code
_entity_poly.pdbx_strand_id
1 'polypeptide(L)'
;MTSTPSDPGTGRPPVVDRATWEAAREALLVREKAHTHEGDAIAAARRALPMVECDAGAEVVGPEGPVPFLSLFQGRDELIVYKHMWADGAAHRDQCDGCTNVAWNHPDSVYLNARGVSYAVVTTGEWDEVAAFRAFMGYTEPWYSVRGLEEPIGGEMSTHSVFLRDGDRAFLTYSTTGRGNEYANANFGLLDLTPYGRGEQWEDKPAGWPEGRESFWYWRTDAAGKPSTGADSRPTPQWKRPGVSE
;
A
#
# COMPACT_ATOMS: atom_id res chain seq x y z
N MET A 1 -42.07 8.11 16.77
CA MET A 1 -41.56 9.12 17.72
C MET A 1 -40.44 9.85 17.02
N THR A 2 -40.50 11.18 17.13
CA THR A 2 -39.67 12.21 16.53
C THR A 2 -38.20 11.84 16.32
N SER A 3 -37.76 11.90 15.05
CA SER A 3 -36.36 12.06 14.65
C SER A 3 -35.82 13.35 15.25
N THR A 4 -34.99 13.26 16.27
CA THR A 4 -34.20 14.40 16.75
C THR A 4 -33.18 14.74 15.66
N PRO A 5 -33.15 15.99 15.15
CA PRO A 5 -32.08 16.44 14.28
C PRO A 5 -30.75 16.22 14.99
N SER A 6 -29.77 15.63 14.31
CA SER A 6 -28.39 15.57 14.81
C SER A 6 -27.97 16.97 15.25
N ASP A 7 -27.69 17.18 16.54
CA ASP A 7 -27.19 18.45 17.05
C ASP A 7 -25.85 18.75 16.35
N PRO A 8 -25.80 19.76 15.45
CA PRO A 8 -24.63 20.05 14.64
C PRO A 8 -23.60 20.75 15.53
N GLY A 9 -22.88 19.96 16.32
CA GLY A 9 -21.90 20.51 17.26
C GLY A 9 -21.21 19.50 18.17
N THR A 10 -21.63 18.23 18.17
CA THR A 10 -21.05 17.24 19.08
C THR A 10 -19.77 16.57 18.57
N GLY A 11 -19.41 16.77 17.31
CA GLY A 11 -18.22 16.17 16.70
C GLY A 11 -18.24 14.64 16.66
N ARG A 12 -19.42 14.01 16.63
CA ARG A 12 -19.61 12.56 16.66
C ARG A 12 -20.99 12.12 16.11
N PRO A 13 -21.17 10.84 15.76
CA PRO A 13 -22.48 10.30 15.35
C PRO A 13 -23.57 10.48 16.41
N PRO A 14 -24.84 10.63 16.00
CA PRO A 14 -25.97 10.70 16.94
C PRO A 14 -26.12 9.40 17.73
N VAL A 15 -26.55 9.52 19.00
CA VAL A 15 -26.90 8.35 19.82
C VAL A 15 -28.35 7.99 19.55
N VAL A 16 -28.60 6.77 19.10
CA VAL A 16 -29.94 6.25 18.80
C VAL A 16 -30.10 4.85 19.39
N ASP A 17 -31.33 4.33 19.41
CA ASP A 17 -31.57 2.93 19.77
C ASP A 17 -31.05 1.96 18.70
N ARG A 18 -30.98 0.68 19.06
CA ARG A 18 -30.46 -0.37 18.20
C ARG A 18 -31.24 -0.53 16.90
N ALA A 19 -32.57 -0.45 16.96
CA ALA A 19 -33.43 -0.64 15.79
C ALA A 19 -33.24 0.49 14.76
N THR A 20 -33.12 1.73 15.23
CA THR A 20 -32.84 2.89 14.38
C THR A 20 -31.45 2.78 13.73
N TRP A 21 -30.45 2.36 14.50
CA TRP A 21 -29.10 2.10 13.96
C TRP A 21 -29.09 0.99 12.92
N GLU A 22 -29.80 -0.12 13.17
CA GLU A 22 -29.89 -1.26 12.22
C GLU A 22 -30.51 -0.83 10.91
N ALA A 23 -31.64 -0.11 10.94
CA ALA A 23 -32.29 0.39 9.73
C ALA A 23 -31.38 1.33 8.91
N ALA A 24 -30.64 2.24 9.56
CA ALA A 24 -29.69 3.12 8.88
C ALA A 24 -28.50 2.35 8.28
N ARG A 25 -27.97 1.37 9.02
CA ARG A 25 -26.87 0.51 8.59
C ARG A 25 -27.26 -0.39 7.42
N GLU A 26 -28.48 -0.92 7.41
CA GLU A 26 -29.02 -1.70 6.29
C GLU A 26 -29.19 -0.84 5.02
N ALA A 27 -29.66 0.40 5.17
CA ALA A 27 -29.74 1.34 4.05
C ALA A 27 -28.35 1.64 3.45
N LEU A 28 -27.32 1.82 4.28
CA LEU A 28 -25.94 2.00 3.82
C LEU A 28 -25.39 0.74 3.15
N LEU A 29 -25.68 -0.45 3.68
CA LEU A 29 -25.19 -1.72 3.15
C LEU A 29 -25.55 -1.93 1.68
N VAL A 30 -26.70 -1.43 1.22
CA VAL A 30 -27.09 -1.49 -0.20
C VAL A 30 -26.04 -0.80 -1.08
N ARG A 31 -25.52 0.36 -0.66
CA ARG A 31 -24.48 1.09 -1.38
C ARG A 31 -23.13 0.38 -1.30
N GLU A 32 -22.79 -0.18 -0.14
CA GLU A 32 -21.55 -0.96 0.04
C GLU A 32 -21.55 -2.20 -0.87
N LYS A 33 -22.69 -2.87 -1.01
CA LYS A 33 -22.85 -4.01 -1.93
C LYS A 33 -22.80 -3.60 -3.39
N ALA A 34 -23.40 -2.46 -3.76
CA ALA A 34 -23.25 -1.92 -5.10
C ALA A 34 -21.78 -1.60 -5.43
N HIS A 35 -21.04 -0.99 -4.50
CA HIS A 35 -19.60 -0.76 -4.65
C HIS A 35 -18.81 -2.06 -4.79
N THR A 36 -19.18 -3.10 -4.03
CA THR A 36 -18.56 -4.43 -4.14
C THR A 36 -18.70 -4.98 -5.57
N HIS A 37 -19.92 -4.96 -6.13
CA HIS A 37 -20.16 -5.45 -7.49
C HIS A 37 -19.45 -4.60 -8.57
N GLU A 38 -19.35 -3.29 -8.36
CA GLU A 38 -18.55 -2.43 -9.24
C GLU A 38 -17.06 -2.80 -9.17
N GLY A 39 -16.54 -3.12 -7.98
CA GLY A 39 -15.20 -3.65 -7.81
C GLY A 39 -14.97 -4.94 -8.59
N ASP A 40 -15.93 -5.85 -8.59
CA ASP A 40 -15.88 -7.09 -9.39
C ASP A 40 -15.86 -6.79 -10.90
N ALA A 41 -16.67 -5.84 -11.35
CA ALA A 41 -16.71 -5.39 -12.75
C ALA A 41 -15.38 -4.73 -13.17
N ILE A 42 -14.81 -3.88 -12.33
CA ILE A 42 -13.47 -3.28 -12.56
C ILE A 42 -12.40 -4.36 -12.60
N ALA A 43 -12.45 -5.36 -11.70
CA ALA A 43 -11.51 -6.47 -11.73
C ALA A 43 -11.64 -7.29 -13.04
N ALA A 44 -12.85 -7.45 -13.57
CA ALA A 44 -13.06 -8.07 -14.87
C ALA A 44 -12.49 -7.22 -16.02
N ALA A 45 -12.67 -5.90 -15.97
CA ALA A 45 -12.08 -4.99 -16.95
C ALA A 45 -10.54 -5.01 -16.92
N ARG A 46 -9.91 -5.09 -15.73
CA ARG A 46 -8.45 -5.24 -15.60
C ARG A 46 -7.93 -6.51 -16.28
N ARG A 47 -8.65 -7.63 -16.16
CA ARG A 47 -8.30 -8.90 -16.83
C ARG A 47 -8.39 -8.83 -18.37
N ALA A 48 -9.10 -7.83 -18.91
CA ALA A 48 -9.28 -7.64 -20.35
C ALA A 48 -8.34 -6.57 -20.95
N LEU A 49 -7.48 -5.94 -20.16
CA LEU A 49 -6.52 -4.96 -20.66
C LEU A 49 -5.50 -5.60 -21.61
N PRO A 50 -5.04 -4.86 -22.64
CA PRO A 50 -3.91 -5.30 -23.45
C PRO A 50 -2.64 -5.34 -22.61
N MET A 51 -1.67 -6.14 -23.03
CA MET A 51 -0.41 -6.33 -22.32
C MET A 51 0.77 -5.73 -23.11
N VAL A 52 1.80 -5.30 -22.40
CA VAL A 52 3.05 -4.75 -22.96
C VAL A 52 4.19 -5.70 -22.64
N GLU A 53 4.88 -6.21 -23.66
CA GLU A 53 6.04 -7.09 -23.48
C GLU A 53 7.20 -6.34 -22.80
N CYS A 54 7.91 -7.04 -21.91
CA CYS A 54 9.12 -6.55 -21.28
C CYS A 54 10.28 -7.53 -21.46
N ASP A 55 11.50 -7.02 -21.29
CA ASP A 55 12.69 -7.86 -21.37
C ASP A 55 12.79 -8.77 -20.14
N ALA A 56 12.29 -10.00 -20.29
CA ALA A 56 12.34 -11.02 -19.25
C ALA A 56 13.78 -11.40 -18.82
N GLY A 57 14.76 -11.15 -19.69
CA GLY A 57 16.18 -11.38 -19.42
C GLY A 57 16.89 -10.23 -18.72
N ALA A 58 16.23 -9.07 -18.57
CA ALA A 58 16.82 -7.91 -17.92
C ALA A 58 17.33 -8.27 -16.51
N GLU A 59 18.58 -7.91 -16.22
CA GLU A 59 19.21 -8.24 -14.95
C GLU A 59 18.69 -7.33 -13.83
N VAL A 60 18.17 -7.94 -12.77
CA VAL A 60 17.81 -7.30 -11.52
C VAL A 60 18.72 -7.83 -10.42
N VAL A 61 19.11 -6.97 -9.47
CA VAL A 61 20.09 -7.36 -8.44
C VAL A 61 19.36 -7.72 -7.15
N GLY A 62 19.52 -8.97 -6.71
CA GLY A 62 18.94 -9.47 -5.47
C GLY A 62 19.99 -9.93 -4.46
N PRO A 63 19.59 -10.65 -3.40
CA PRO A 63 20.49 -11.05 -2.30
C PRO A 63 21.62 -11.97 -2.72
N GLU A 64 21.44 -12.71 -3.81
CA GLU A 64 22.42 -13.65 -4.36
C GLU A 64 23.16 -13.07 -5.58
N GLY A 65 22.96 -11.79 -5.88
CA GLY A 65 23.52 -11.11 -7.05
C GLY A 65 22.52 -10.91 -8.18
N PRO A 66 23.00 -10.61 -9.41
CA PRO A 66 22.16 -10.40 -10.57
C PRO A 66 21.41 -11.68 -10.98
N VAL A 67 20.12 -11.54 -11.27
CA VAL A 67 19.25 -12.59 -11.80
C VAL A 67 18.37 -12.00 -12.92
N PRO A 68 17.92 -12.79 -13.90
CA PRO A 68 16.98 -12.28 -14.89
C PRO A 68 15.64 -11.93 -14.21
N PHE A 69 14.95 -10.89 -14.71
CA PHE A 69 13.64 -10.48 -14.21
C PHE A 69 12.63 -11.64 -14.16
N LEU A 70 12.71 -12.57 -15.12
CA LEU A 70 11.90 -13.79 -15.16
C LEU A 70 12.01 -14.63 -13.87
N SER A 71 13.13 -14.59 -13.15
CA SER A 71 13.31 -15.32 -11.89
C SER A 71 12.39 -14.83 -10.77
N LEU A 72 11.92 -13.58 -10.81
CA LEU A 72 10.98 -13.04 -9.82
C LEU A 72 9.63 -13.76 -9.83
N PHE A 73 9.28 -14.39 -10.96
CA PHE A 73 8.08 -15.21 -11.05
C PHE A 73 8.19 -16.50 -10.23
N GLN A 74 9.38 -16.94 -9.82
CA GLN A 74 9.60 -18.12 -8.99
C GLN A 74 8.89 -19.39 -9.53
N GLY A 75 8.87 -19.54 -10.85
CA GLY A 75 8.20 -20.67 -11.52
C GLY A 75 6.70 -20.55 -11.70
N ARG A 76 6.07 -19.45 -11.24
CA ARG A 76 4.64 -19.16 -11.42
C ARG A 76 4.39 -18.34 -12.69
N ASP A 77 3.12 -18.20 -13.07
CA ASP A 77 2.73 -17.47 -14.29
C ASP A 77 2.40 -15.99 -14.01
N GLU A 78 2.06 -15.64 -12.77
CA GLU A 78 1.65 -14.30 -12.38
C GLU A 78 2.65 -13.72 -11.36
N LEU A 79 3.00 -12.44 -11.53
CA LEU A 79 3.87 -11.70 -10.63
C LEU A 79 3.26 -10.33 -10.31
N ILE A 80 3.13 -10.00 -9.03
CA ILE A 80 2.84 -8.66 -8.56
C ILE A 80 4.14 -8.02 -8.07
N VAL A 81 4.45 -6.84 -8.59
CA VAL A 81 5.61 -6.04 -8.18
C VAL A 81 5.13 -4.77 -7.52
N TYR A 82 5.60 -4.50 -6.30
CA TYR A 82 5.54 -3.16 -5.73
C TYR A 82 6.85 -2.42 -5.99
N LYS A 83 6.79 -1.25 -6.64
CA LYS A 83 7.95 -0.41 -6.93
C LYS A 83 8.15 0.60 -5.82
N HIS A 84 9.09 0.33 -4.92
CA HIS A 84 9.41 1.18 -3.78
C HIS A 84 10.31 2.35 -4.21
N MET A 85 9.87 3.58 -3.93
CA MET A 85 10.67 4.79 -4.18
C MET A 85 11.88 4.83 -3.26
N TRP A 86 13.05 5.12 -3.84
CA TRP A 86 14.32 5.15 -3.11
C TRP A 86 14.95 6.54 -3.11
N ALA A 87 15.60 6.88 -2.01
CA ALA A 87 16.50 8.02 -1.91
C ALA A 87 17.92 7.53 -1.58
N ASP A 88 18.84 7.63 -2.54
CA ASP A 88 20.23 7.18 -2.37
C ASP A 88 20.93 7.91 -1.23
N GLY A 89 21.64 7.16 -0.39
CA GLY A 89 22.40 7.69 0.75
C GLY A 89 21.54 8.26 1.89
N ALA A 90 20.21 8.23 1.80
CA ALA A 90 19.35 8.67 2.89
C ALA A 90 19.35 7.64 4.03
N ALA A 91 19.32 8.12 5.27
CA ALA A 91 19.17 7.24 6.43
C ALA A 91 17.84 6.46 6.34
N HIS A 92 17.75 5.29 6.97
CA HIS A 92 16.54 4.46 6.93
C HIS A 92 15.27 5.22 7.33
N ARG A 93 15.36 6.16 8.28
CA ARG A 93 14.23 6.99 8.75
C ARG A 93 13.77 8.05 7.75
N ASP A 94 14.59 8.32 6.74
CA ASP A 94 14.38 9.36 5.74
C ASP A 94 14.07 8.76 4.35
N GLN A 95 13.95 7.43 4.27
CA GLN A 95 13.36 6.74 3.11
C GLN A 95 11.84 7.03 3.03
N CYS A 96 11.26 6.84 1.84
CA CYS A 96 9.89 7.23 1.53
C CYS A 96 8.87 6.68 2.54
N ASP A 97 8.15 7.58 3.24
CA ASP A 97 7.16 7.21 4.26
C ASP A 97 6.03 6.36 3.66
N GLY A 98 5.53 6.72 2.47
CA GLY A 98 4.45 6.01 1.80
C GLY A 98 4.86 4.63 1.30
N CYS A 99 6.08 4.51 0.76
CA CYS A 99 6.57 3.21 0.35
C CYS A 99 6.88 2.31 1.53
N THR A 100 7.33 2.90 2.66
CA THR A 100 7.47 2.20 3.93
C THR A 100 6.10 1.73 4.45
N ASN A 101 5.07 2.56 4.37
CA ASN A 101 3.71 2.21 4.78
C ASN A 101 3.15 1.04 3.96
N VAL A 102 3.29 1.08 2.63
CA VAL A 102 2.83 0.02 1.72
C VAL A 102 3.55 -1.30 1.99
N ALA A 103 4.88 -1.30 1.98
CA ALA A 103 5.67 -2.52 2.21
C ALA A 103 5.39 -3.13 3.59
N TRP A 104 5.17 -2.29 4.61
CA TRP A 104 4.85 -2.75 5.95
C TRP A 104 3.49 -3.44 6.07
N ASN A 105 2.49 -3.02 5.28
CA ASN A 105 1.16 -3.64 5.27
C ASN A 105 1.10 -4.97 4.52
N HIS A 106 2.18 -5.36 3.83
CA HIS A 106 2.26 -6.63 3.11
C HIS A 106 3.42 -7.50 3.65
N PRO A 107 3.31 -8.04 4.87
CA PRO A 107 4.40 -8.78 5.50
C PRO A 107 4.65 -10.16 4.88
N ASP A 108 3.63 -10.79 4.27
CA ASP A 108 3.75 -12.16 3.75
C ASP A 108 2.80 -12.41 2.56
N SER A 109 3.36 -12.94 1.47
CA SER A 109 2.66 -13.31 0.24
C SER A 109 2.13 -14.75 0.22
N VAL A 110 2.11 -15.48 1.35
CA VAL A 110 1.73 -16.91 1.43
C VAL A 110 0.40 -17.23 0.75
N TYR A 111 -0.62 -16.38 0.88
CA TYR A 111 -1.92 -16.61 0.21
C TYR A 111 -1.88 -16.30 -1.30
N LEU A 112 -1.07 -15.34 -1.73
CA LEU A 112 -0.82 -15.11 -3.17
C LEU A 112 -0.08 -16.33 -3.75
N ASN A 113 0.97 -16.77 -3.07
CA ASN A 113 1.78 -17.93 -3.43
C ASN A 113 0.93 -19.21 -3.52
N ALA A 114 0.01 -19.41 -2.55
CA ALA A 114 -0.93 -20.53 -2.55
C ALA A 114 -1.92 -20.48 -3.73
N ARG A 115 -2.32 -19.27 -4.18
CA ARG A 115 -3.12 -19.11 -5.40
C ARG A 115 -2.29 -19.34 -6.67
N GLY A 116 -0.97 -19.21 -6.62
CA GLY A 116 -0.09 -19.28 -7.78
C GLY A 116 0.37 -17.92 -8.32
N VAL A 117 0.38 -16.88 -7.48
CA VAL A 117 0.90 -15.55 -7.81
C VAL A 117 2.15 -15.28 -6.96
N SER A 118 3.24 -14.88 -7.61
CA SER A 118 4.46 -14.42 -6.93
C SER A 118 4.34 -12.93 -6.57
N TYR A 119 5.06 -12.52 -5.53
CA TYR A 119 5.16 -11.12 -5.13
C TYR A 119 6.64 -10.73 -4.99
N ALA A 120 6.98 -9.50 -5.38
CA ALA A 120 8.28 -8.93 -5.13
C ALA A 120 8.20 -7.42 -4.90
N VAL A 121 9.15 -6.88 -4.15
CA VAL A 121 9.40 -5.44 -4.10
C VAL A 121 10.59 -5.14 -4.99
N VAL A 122 10.49 -4.11 -5.84
CA VAL A 122 11.63 -3.61 -6.60
C VAL A 122 11.87 -2.16 -6.27
N THR A 123 13.10 -1.70 -6.45
CA THR A 123 13.46 -0.31 -6.17
C THR A 123 14.64 0.14 -7.01
N THR A 124 14.85 1.43 -7.16
CA THR A 124 16.01 1.97 -7.87
C THR A 124 17.26 2.00 -7.01
N GLY A 125 17.20 1.72 -5.71
CA GLY A 125 18.35 1.79 -4.79
C GLY A 125 19.53 0.87 -5.13
N GLU A 126 20.73 1.27 -4.75
CA GLU A 126 21.91 0.40 -4.78
C GLU A 126 21.71 -0.81 -3.86
N TRP A 127 22.07 -2.01 -4.32
CA TRP A 127 21.67 -3.24 -3.62
C TRP A 127 22.16 -3.31 -2.17
N ASP A 128 23.37 -2.86 -1.88
CA ASP A 128 23.93 -2.90 -0.52
C ASP A 128 23.12 -2.02 0.46
N GLU A 129 22.65 -0.85 0.02
CA GLU A 129 21.78 0.02 0.82
C GLU A 129 20.39 -0.62 0.99
N VAL A 130 19.84 -1.18 -0.08
CA VAL A 130 18.54 -1.85 -0.09
C VAL A 130 18.54 -3.07 0.84
N ALA A 131 19.59 -3.88 0.81
CA ALA A 131 19.75 -5.05 1.66
C ALA A 131 19.83 -4.64 3.15
N ALA A 132 20.56 -3.58 3.46
CA ALA A 132 20.64 -3.04 4.82
C ALA A 132 19.28 -2.54 5.33
N PHE A 133 18.54 -1.80 4.50
CA PHE A 133 17.20 -1.33 4.85
C PHE A 133 16.19 -2.46 5.01
N ARG A 134 16.16 -3.41 4.07
CA ARG A 134 15.29 -4.60 4.14
C ARG A 134 15.54 -5.39 5.43
N ALA A 135 16.81 -5.60 5.78
CA ALA A 135 17.20 -6.27 7.02
C ALA A 135 16.78 -5.47 8.25
N PHE A 136 17.03 -4.15 8.26
CA PHE A 136 16.61 -3.26 9.35
C PHE A 136 15.09 -3.27 9.56
N MET A 137 14.31 -3.19 8.48
CA MET A 137 12.86 -3.23 8.55
C MET A 137 12.32 -4.62 8.91
N GLY A 138 13.12 -5.67 8.74
CA GLY A 138 12.70 -7.05 8.95
C GLY A 138 11.70 -7.53 7.90
N TYR A 139 11.78 -6.99 6.68
CA TYR A 139 10.91 -7.43 5.58
C TYR A 139 11.31 -8.83 5.10
N THR A 140 10.31 -9.68 4.92
CA THR A 140 10.47 -11.08 4.52
C THR A 140 10.25 -11.31 3.03
N GLU A 141 9.41 -10.51 2.39
CA GLU A 141 9.22 -10.54 0.92
C GLU A 141 10.55 -10.35 0.17
N PRO A 142 10.67 -10.88 -1.06
CA PRO A 142 11.87 -10.74 -1.86
C PRO A 142 11.97 -9.31 -2.40
N TRP A 143 13.17 -8.72 -2.31
CA TRP A 143 13.47 -7.38 -2.83
C TRP A 143 14.55 -7.48 -3.90
N TYR A 144 14.47 -6.60 -4.89
CA TYR A 144 15.47 -6.49 -5.95
C TYR A 144 15.72 -5.02 -6.32
N SER A 145 16.94 -4.71 -6.74
CA SER A 145 17.24 -3.45 -7.42
C SER A 145 16.96 -3.60 -8.92
N VAL A 146 16.23 -2.63 -9.46
CA VAL A 146 15.97 -2.44 -10.90
C VAL A 146 16.69 -1.19 -11.43
N ARG A 147 17.76 -0.77 -10.74
CA ARG A 147 18.55 0.41 -11.09
C ARG A 147 18.97 0.38 -12.56
N GLY A 148 18.74 1.49 -13.26
CA GLY A 148 19.14 1.66 -14.66
C GLY A 148 18.24 0.96 -15.67
N LEU A 149 17.20 0.22 -15.25
CA LEU A 149 16.25 -0.39 -16.18
C LEU A 149 15.15 0.59 -16.58
N GLU A 150 14.72 0.49 -17.83
CA GLU A 150 13.59 1.26 -18.38
C GLU A 150 12.24 0.61 -18.03
N GLU A 151 11.15 1.29 -18.41
CA GLU A 151 9.81 0.72 -18.32
C GLU A 151 9.66 -0.54 -19.19
N PRO A 152 8.82 -1.50 -18.79
CA PRO A 152 7.95 -1.47 -17.60
C PRO A 152 8.57 -2.08 -16.33
N ILE A 153 9.82 -2.53 -16.35
CA ILE A 153 10.49 -3.14 -15.19
C ILE A 153 10.92 -2.05 -14.19
N GLY A 154 11.67 -1.04 -14.67
CA GLY A 154 11.98 0.19 -13.94
C GLY A 154 10.90 1.26 -14.13
N GLY A 155 11.29 2.52 -14.32
CA GLY A 155 10.37 3.64 -14.57
C GLY A 155 9.73 4.25 -13.32
N GLU A 156 8.42 4.58 -13.38
CA GLU A 156 7.70 5.22 -12.28
C GLU A 156 7.68 4.34 -11.00
N MET A 157 8.20 4.89 -9.90
CA MET A 157 8.18 4.28 -8.57
C MET A 157 6.89 4.64 -7.81
N SER A 158 6.69 4.06 -6.63
CA SER A 158 5.45 4.14 -5.86
C SER A 158 4.25 3.56 -6.62
N THR A 159 4.47 2.48 -7.39
CA THR A 159 3.45 1.83 -8.21
C THR A 159 3.29 0.36 -7.82
N HIS A 160 2.09 -0.19 -8.02
CA HIS A 160 1.92 -1.64 -8.13
C HIS A 160 1.78 -1.99 -9.60
N SER A 161 2.58 -2.95 -10.05
CA SER A 161 2.54 -3.48 -11.42
C SER A 161 2.26 -4.98 -11.36
N VAL A 162 1.49 -5.48 -12.34
CA VAL A 162 1.16 -6.90 -12.47
C VAL A 162 1.71 -7.39 -13.80
N PHE A 163 2.38 -8.53 -13.75
CA PHE A 163 2.99 -9.16 -14.91
C PHE A 163 2.48 -10.57 -15.11
N LEU A 164 2.36 -10.96 -16.38
CA LEU A 164 2.07 -12.32 -16.82
C LEU A 164 3.31 -12.88 -17.51
N ARG A 165 3.62 -14.14 -17.22
CA ARG A 165 4.64 -14.92 -17.91
C ARG A 165 4.01 -15.84 -18.94
N ASP A 166 4.63 -15.93 -20.10
CA ASP A 166 4.33 -16.92 -21.15
C ASP A 166 5.64 -17.57 -21.60
N GLY A 167 5.94 -18.75 -21.06
CA GLY A 167 7.22 -19.43 -21.30
C GLY A 167 8.42 -18.65 -20.76
N ASP A 168 9.23 -18.11 -21.66
CA ASP A 168 10.41 -17.28 -21.38
C ASP A 168 10.14 -15.77 -21.54
N ARG A 169 8.90 -15.39 -21.87
CA ARG A 169 8.48 -14.00 -22.06
C ARG A 169 7.70 -13.49 -20.86
N ALA A 170 7.74 -12.17 -20.66
CA ALA A 170 6.99 -11.49 -19.60
C ALA A 170 6.29 -10.26 -20.16
N PHE A 171 5.11 -9.95 -19.61
CA PHE A 171 4.26 -8.85 -20.06
C PHE A 171 3.67 -8.10 -18.88
N LEU A 172 3.76 -6.76 -18.89
CA LEU A 172 2.97 -5.91 -18.01
C LEU A 172 1.50 -5.99 -18.43
N THR A 173 0.61 -6.31 -17.49
CA THR A 173 -0.84 -6.42 -17.72
C THR A 173 -1.64 -5.31 -17.03
N TYR A 174 -1.11 -4.77 -15.94
CA TYR A 174 -1.75 -3.70 -15.18
C TYR A 174 -0.71 -2.91 -14.38
N SER A 175 -0.94 -1.62 -14.19
CA SER A 175 -0.19 -0.79 -13.24
C SER A 175 -1.09 0.26 -12.61
N THR A 176 -0.79 0.68 -11.38
CA THR A 176 -1.47 1.78 -10.69
C THR A 176 -0.56 2.52 -9.72
N THR A 177 -0.95 3.73 -9.35
CA THR A 177 -0.20 4.65 -8.48
C THR A 177 -1.14 5.43 -7.55
N GLY A 178 -0.58 6.22 -6.64
CA GLY A 178 -1.34 7.09 -5.72
C GLY A 178 -2.35 6.31 -4.88
N ARG A 179 -3.61 6.80 -4.83
CA ARG A 179 -4.70 6.12 -4.12
C ARG A 179 -5.00 4.72 -4.66
N GLY A 180 -4.58 4.43 -5.89
CA GLY A 180 -4.62 3.09 -6.46
C GLY A 180 -3.84 2.06 -5.63
N ASN A 181 -2.81 2.46 -4.89
CA ASN A 181 -2.04 1.54 -4.03
C ASN A 181 -2.70 1.24 -2.67
N GLU A 182 -3.78 1.95 -2.31
CA GLU A 182 -4.39 1.85 -0.98
C GLU A 182 -4.96 0.46 -0.70
N TYR A 183 -5.30 -0.33 -1.72
CA TYR A 183 -5.80 -1.70 -1.52
C TYR A 183 -4.78 -2.62 -0.83
N ALA A 184 -3.47 -2.31 -0.94
CA ALA A 184 -2.41 -3.07 -0.26
C ALA A 184 -2.25 -2.66 1.21
N ASN A 185 -2.96 -1.63 1.66
CA ASN A 185 -2.83 -1.02 2.99
C ASN A 185 -4.06 -1.31 3.83
N ALA A 186 -4.04 -2.44 4.55
CA ALA A 186 -5.18 -2.88 5.36
C ALA A 186 -5.62 -1.83 6.40
N ASN A 187 -4.68 -1.01 6.90
CA ASN A 187 -4.98 0.07 7.83
C ASN A 187 -5.95 1.12 7.26
N PHE A 188 -5.88 1.46 5.97
CA PHE A 188 -6.79 2.44 5.38
C PHE A 188 -8.23 1.94 5.36
N GLY A 189 -8.44 0.69 4.96
CA GLY A 189 -9.77 0.08 5.00
C GLY A 189 -10.34 0.03 6.43
N LEU A 190 -9.50 -0.23 7.43
CA LEU A 190 -9.93 -0.22 8.83
C LEU A 190 -10.25 1.20 9.34
N LEU A 191 -9.47 2.20 8.95
CA LEU A 191 -9.72 3.61 9.32
C LEU A 191 -11.01 4.14 8.71
N ASP A 192 -11.30 3.78 7.45
CA ASP A 192 -12.53 4.17 6.74
C ASP A 192 -13.80 3.61 7.40
N LEU A 193 -13.69 2.54 8.19
CA LEU A 193 -14.80 2.00 9.00
C LEU A 193 -15.03 2.77 10.31
N THR A 194 -14.09 3.62 10.72
CA THR A 194 -14.21 4.37 11.97
C THR A 194 -15.07 5.62 11.78
N PRO A 195 -15.76 6.11 12.83
CA PRO A 195 -16.59 7.31 12.72
C PRO A 195 -15.86 8.58 12.28
N TYR A 196 -14.53 8.64 12.44
CA TYR A 196 -13.70 9.81 12.14
C TYR A 196 -12.86 9.62 10.88
N GLY A 197 -12.99 8.48 10.19
CA GLY A 197 -12.22 8.15 9.01
C GLY A 197 -10.72 8.14 9.29
N ARG A 198 -9.94 8.53 8.29
CA ARG A 198 -8.48 8.69 8.37
C ARG A 198 -8.08 10.00 9.05
N GLY A 199 -9.02 10.92 9.22
CA GLY A 199 -8.80 12.24 9.80
C GLY A 199 -8.07 13.19 8.84
N GLU A 200 -8.17 12.98 7.53
CA GLU A 200 -7.43 13.72 6.50
C GLU A 200 -8.31 14.84 5.90
N GLN A 201 -7.69 15.89 5.35
CA GLN A 201 -8.39 17.08 4.83
C GLN A 201 -9.24 16.80 3.59
N TRP A 202 -8.87 15.81 2.79
CA TRP A 202 -9.59 15.49 1.56
C TRP A 202 -10.89 14.71 1.79
N GLU A 203 -11.08 14.13 2.98
CA GLU A 203 -12.25 13.31 3.30
C GLU A 203 -13.52 14.18 3.37
N ASP A 204 -14.61 13.68 2.77
CA ASP A 204 -15.94 14.25 2.99
C ASP A 204 -16.38 13.99 4.44
N LYS A 205 -16.81 15.04 5.14
CA LYS A 205 -17.08 15.01 6.58
C LYS A 205 -18.47 15.52 6.89
N PRO A 206 -19.23 14.82 7.75
CA PRO A 206 -20.47 15.38 8.27
C PRO A 206 -20.23 16.72 8.95
N ALA A 207 -21.22 17.61 8.84
CA ALA A 207 -21.16 18.92 9.50
C ALA A 207 -20.89 18.77 11.02
N GLY A 208 -19.91 19.53 11.52
CA GLY A 208 -19.51 19.53 12.91
C GLY A 208 -18.46 18.48 13.30
N TRP A 209 -17.97 17.64 12.38
CA TRP A 209 -16.85 16.74 12.64
C TRP A 209 -15.53 17.50 12.83
N PRO A 210 -14.53 16.89 13.49
CA PRO A 210 -13.20 17.48 13.60
C PRO A 210 -12.60 17.82 12.23
N GLU A 211 -11.92 18.96 12.16
CA GLU A 211 -11.20 19.39 10.96
C GLU A 211 -10.11 18.39 10.57
N GLY A 212 -9.86 18.26 9.26
CA GLY A 212 -8.85 17.36 8.76
C GLY A 212 -7.44 17.84 9.00
N ARG A 213 -6.52 16.88 9.03
CA ARG A 213 -5.09 17.13 8.97
C ARG A 213 -4.57 16.83 7.57
N GLU A 214 -3.38 17.33 7.28
CA GLU A 214 -2.67 16.99 6.04
C GLU A 214 -2.60 15.46 5.90
N SER A 215 -2.68 14.95 4.68
CA SER A 215 -2.56 13.51 4.44
C SER A 215 -1.28 12.98 5.09
N PHE A 216 -1.35 11.77 5.63
CA PHE A 216 -0.19 11.05 6.15
C PHE A 216 0.41 11.63 7.44
N TRP A 217 -0.25 12.59 8.09
CA TRP A 217 0.21 13.26 9.32
C TRP A 217 0.61 12.32 10.47
N TYR A 218 0.13 11.07 10.45
CA TYR A 218 0.36 10.03 11.46
C TYR A 218 1.30 8.90 11.00
N TRP A 219 1.80 8.95 9.76
CA TRP A 219 2.73 7.93 9.26
C TRP A 219 4.08 8.01 9.95
N ARG A 220 4.45 9.21 10.41
CA ARG A 220 5.61 9.46 11.25
C ARG A 220 5.18 9.76 12.67
N THR A 221 5.97 9.27 13.62
CA THR A 221 5.75 9.51 15.05
C THR A 221 7.08 9.84 15.73
N ASP A 222 7.02 10.57 16.84
CA ASP A 222 8.11 10.65 17.80
C ASP A 222 8.24 9.36 18.63
N ALA A 223 9.26 9.30 19.50
CA ALA A 223 9.54 8.14 20.35
C ALA A 223 8.35 7.76 21.26
N ALA A 224 7.54 8.73 21.67
CA ALA A 224 6.35 8.51 22.49
C ALA A 224 5.14 8.04 21.67
N GLY A 225 5.30 7.82 20.36
CA GLY A 225 4.23 7.40 19.46
C GLY A 225 3.27 8.53 19.06
N LYS A 226 3.62 9.79 19.34
CA LYS A 226 2.80 10.93 18.92
C LYS A 226 3.12 11.30 17.47
N PRO A 227 2.11 11.50 16.61
CA PRO A 227 2.31 11.98 15.25
C PRO A 227 3.16 13.25 15.18
N SER A 228 4.21 13.22 14.37
CA SER A 228 5.23 14.27 14.32
C SER A 228 5.95 14.28 12.96
N THR A 229 6.24 15.48 12.45
CA THR A 229 7.11 15.71 11.29
C THR A 229 8.47 16.30 11.70
N GLY A 230 8.77 16.31 13.01
CA GLY A 230 10.03 16.84 13.53
C GLY A 230 11.26 16.00 13.14
N ALA A 231 12.45 16.58 13.31
CA ALA A 231 13.72 15.96 12.93
C ALA A 231 14.00 14.61 13.62
N ASP A 232 13.41 14.39 14.79
CA ASP A 232 13.56 13.15 15.58
C ASP A 232 12.42 12.15 15.31
N SER A 233 11.46 12.49 14.45
CA SER A 233 10.43 11.56 14.00
C SER A 233 10.98 10.55 13.01
N ARG A 234 10.28 9.41 12.88
CA ARG A 234 10.56 8.37 11.88
C ARG A 234 9.24 7.71 11.46
N PRO A 235 9.22 6.95 10.35
CA PRO A 235 8.06 6.12 10.03
C PRO A 235 7.70 5.25 11.22
N THR A 236 6.44 5.30 11.66
CA THR A 236 5.93 4.65 12.88
C THR A 236 6.36 3.19 13.06
N PRO A 237 6.39 2.31 12.02
CA PRO A 237 6.86 0.94 12.21
C PRO A 237 8.34 0.81 12.62
N GLN A 238 9.17 1.81 12.34
CA GLN A 238 10.60 1.77 12.65
C GLN A 238 10.88 1.77 14.16
N TRP A 239 9.98 2.30 14.99
CA TRP A 239 10.11 2.22 16.45
C TRP A 239 10.11 0.77 16.98
N LYS A 240 9.61 -0.18 16.19
CA LYS A 240 9.63 -1.61 16.54
C LYS A 240 10.90 -2.33 16.08
N ARG A 241 11.87 -1.63 15.49
CA ARG A 241 13.06 -2.25 14.87
C ARG A 241 14.25 -2.28 15.85
N PRO A 242 15.13 -3.30 15.75
CA PRO A 242 16.30 -3.39 16.62
C PRO A 242 17.18 -2.14 16.53
N GLY A 243 17.76 -1.72 17.67
CA GLY A 243 18.66 -0.56 17.72
C GLY A 243 17.97 0.81 17.63
N VAL A 244 16.63 0.84 17.61
CA VAL A 244 15.85 2.07 17.71
C VAL A 244 15.41 2.24 19.16
N SER A 245 15.99 3.21 19.87
CA SER A 245 15.54 3.63 21.21
C SER A 245 14.79 4.94 21.16
N GLU A 246 14.05 5.22 22.23
CA GLU A 246 13.62 6.57 22.62
C GLU A 246 14.82 7.51 22.82
#